data_AF-A0A2V5YJ38-F1
#
_entry.id   AF-A0A2V5YJ38-F1
#
_cell.length_a   1.000
_cell.length_b   1.000
_cell.length_c   1.000
_cell.angle_alpha   90.00
_cell.angle_beta   90.00
_cell.angle_gamma   90.00
#
_symmetry.space_group_name_H-M   'P 1'
#
loop_
_entity.id
_entity.type
_entity.pdbx_description
1 polymer ?
#
loop_
_entity_poly.entity_id
_entity_poly.type
_entity_poly.pdbx_seq_one_letter_code
_entity_poly.pdbx_strand_id
1 'polypeptide(L)'
;MSETFLEARPRDSDWIGWLRHELAPTRAREIRTTIIVGGAVLCVIISMALQVPQLATSAYMVFFISKETKLLTTITGVGGVFVLTIGIAGTLLLYKFTYGHPELRVPGMAIALFLGMWLSRVLVIGPLGFLLGFVVAVSQSVGEAAPSPEYLVRQLLWLWVALTYAIAVTVALNLLFLPDTPKSGEHRSKPKSLFVPDAFTNPAHVHFALKVTFAAMFCYIVYEAIDWSGIH
;
A
#
# COMPACT_ATOMS: atom_id res chain seq x y z
N MET A 1 -11.43 14.82 -23.11
CA MET A 1 -10.90 14.39 -24.42
C MET A 1 -9.62 13.62 -24.15
N SER A 2 -9.65 12.30 -24.41
CA SER A 2 -8.55 11.31 -24.44
C SER A 2 -7.56 11.30 -23.26
N GLU A 3 -7.64 10.35 -22.32
CA GLU A 3 -6.96 9.06 -22.48
C GLU A 3 -5.61 9.19 -23.19
N THR A 4 -4.58 9.59 -22.45
CA THR A 4 -3.18 9.21 -22.73
C THR A 4 -2.97 7.80 -22.15
N PHE A 5 -3.70 6.82 -22.69
CA PHE A 5 -3.13 5.48 -22.77
C PHE A 5 -1.90 5.64 -23.66
N LEU A 6 -0.72 5.42 -23.10
CA LEU A 6 0.53 5.33 -23.86
C LEU A 6 0.27 4.48 -25.09
N GLU A 7 0.36 5.07 -26.28
CA GLU A 7 0.29 4.33 -27.54
C GLU A 7 1.22 3.12 -27.43
N ALA A 8 0.67 1.92 -27.62
CA ALA A 8 1.47 0.71 -27.65
C ALA A 8 2.50 0.86 -28.78
N ARG A 9 3.76 1.01 -28.39
CA ARG A 9 4.85 1.36 -29.31
C ARG A 9 4.97 0.28 -30.40
N PRO A 10 5.14 0.66 -31.69
CA PRO A 10 5.31 -0.32 -32.76
C PRO A 10 6.47 -1.29 -32.49
N ARG A 11 6.28 -2.55 -32.90
CA ARG A 11 7.14 -3.70 -32.61
C ARG A 11 8.59 -3.53 -33.07
N ASP A 12 8.83 -2.61 -34.01
CA ASP A 12 10.11 -2.34 -34.68
C ASP A 12 10.92 -1.23 -33.99
N SER A 13 10.49 -0.78 -32.81
CA SER A 13 11.19 0.25 -32.06
C SER A 13 12.49 -0.27 -31.43
N ASP A 14 13.52 0.59 -31.38
CA ASP A 14 14.78 0.31 -30.68
C ASP A 14 14.53 0.20 -29.16
N TRP A 15 14.12 -1.01 -28.75
CA TRP A 15 13.82 -1.35 -27.36
C TRP A 15 15.04 -1.17 -26.46
N ILE A 16 16.25 -1.44 -26.98
CA ILE A 16 17.49 -1.37 -26.21
C ILE A 16 17.86 0.11 -25.99
N GLY A 17 17.79 0.95 -27.02
CA GLY A 17 18.02 2.39 -26.90
C GLY A 17 17.02 3.07 -25.96
N TRP A 18 15.74 2.71 -26.07
CA TRP A 18 14.72 3.18 -25.13
C TRP A 18 14.99 2.72 -23.70
N LEU A 19 15.28 1.43 -23.49
CA LEU A 19 15.53 0.90 -22.16
C LEU A 19 16.77 1.56 -21.53
N ARG A 20 17.84 1.79 -22.32
CA ARG A 20 19.02 2.53 -21.86
C ARG A 20 18.69 3.96 -21.48
N HIS A 21 17.80 4.63 -22.22
CA HIS A 21 17.34 5.97 -21.88
C HIS A 21 16.51 5.96 -20.59
N GLU A 22 15.56 5.03 -20.46
CA GLU A 22 14.72 4.88 -19.28
C GLU A 22 15.49 4.40 -18.05
N LEU A 23 16.61 3.72 -18.20
CA LEU A 23 17.50 3.31 -17.10
C LEU A 23 18.64 4.30 -16.83
N ALA A 24 18.76 5.35 -17.65
CA ALA A 24 19.83 6.33 -17.46
C ALA A 24 19.76 6.94 -16.05
N PRO A 25 20.89 6.99 -15.33
CA PRO A 25 20.92 7.59 -14.01
C PRO A 25 20.61 9.08 -14.12
N THR A 26 19.78 9.57 -13.21
CA THR A 26 19.53 11.00 -13.05
C THR A 26 19.71 11.34 -11.59
N ARG A 27 20.17 12.56 -11.30
CA ARG A 27 20.35 13.01 -9.91
C ARG A 27 19.08 12.89 -9.07
N ALA A 28 17.92 13.11 -9.69
CA ALA A 28 16.62 12.95 -9.02
C ALA A 28 16.33 11.48 -8.67
N ARG A 29 16.67 10.54 -9.57
CA ARG A 29 16.53 9.09 -9.31
C ARG A 29 17.52 8.62 -8.26
N GLU A 30 18.77 9.07 -8.32
CA GLU A 30 19.80 8.74 -7.33
C GLU A 30 19.33 9.10 -5.91
N ILE A 31 18.90 10.34 -5.69
CA ILE A 31 18.42 10.79 -4.37
C ILE A 31 17.23 9.95 -3.91
N ARG A 32 16.25 9.69 -4.79
CA ARG A 32 15.07 8.87 -4.44
C ARG A 32 15.46 7.44 -4.09
N THR A 33 16.31 6.83 -4.88
CA THR A 33 16.81 5.47 -4.63
C THR A 33 17.55 5.42 -3.30
N THR A 34 18.42 6.37 -3.00
CA THR A 34 19.12 6.45 -1.71
C THR A 34 18.15 6.58 -0.53
N ILE A 35 17.11 7.43 -0.65
CA ILE A 35 16.08 7.58 0.40
C ILE A 35 15.34 6.27 0.63
N ILE A 36 14.90 5.61 -0.44
CA ILE A 36 14.13 4.35 -0.34
C ILE A 36 14.99 3.22 0.21
N VAL A 37 16.21 3.04 -0.31
CA VAL A 37 17.15 2.02 0.17
C VAL A 37 17.53 2.29 1.62
N GLY A 38 17.90 3.53 1.96
CA GLY A 38 18.21 3.93 3.33
C GLY A 38 17.03 3.71 4.28
N GLY A 39 15.82 4.03 3.85
CA GLY A 39 14.59 3.78 4.62
C GLY A 39 14.34 2.29 4.84
N ALA A 40 14.45 1.47 3.80
CA ALA A 40 14.28 0.02 3.91
C ALA A 40 15.33 -0.61 4.83
N VAL A 41 16.60 -0.23 4.68
CA VAL A 41 17.71 -0.70 5.54
C VAL A 41 17.48 -0.28 7.00
N LEU A 42 17.08 0.97 7.24
CA LEU A 42 16.77 1.43 8.61
C LEU A 42 15.58 0.67 9.20
N CYS A 43 14.53 0.38 8.42
CA CYS A 43 13.41 -0.43 8.90
C CYS A 43 13.88 -1.83 9.29
N VAL A 44 14.71 -2.47 8.46
CA VAL A 44 15.31 -3.78 8.75
C VAL A 44 16.14 -3.73 10.04
N ILE A 45 17.03 -2.74 10.19
CA ILE A 45 17.86 -2.58 11.38
C ILE A 45 17.00 -2.40 12.63
N ILE A 46 15.98 -1.53 12.58
CA ILE A 46 15.06 -1.28 13.69
C ILE A 46 14.31 -2.57 14.05
N SER A 47 13.76 -3.27 13.05
CA SER A 47 13.05 -4.55 13.26
C SER A 47 13.96 -5.59 13.91
N MET A 48 15.20 -5.74 13.45
CA MET A 48 16.14 -6.71 14.02
C MET A 48 16.63 -6.30 15.41
N ALA A 49 16.91 -5.02 15.62
CA ALA A 49 17.40 -4.52 16.91
C ALA A 49 16.33 -4.61 18.01
N LEU A 50 15.09 -4.28 17.67
CA LEU A 50 13.96 -4.29 18.61
C LEU A 50 13.16 -5.61 18.58
N GLN A 51 13.60 -6.58 17.75
CA GLN A 51 12.92 -7.86 17.55
C GLN A 51 11.43 -7.70 17.15
N VAL A 52 11.14 -6.68 16.34
CA VAL A 52 9.80 -6.46 15.78
C VAL A 52 9.56 -7.47 14.66
N PRO A 53 8.49 -8.29 14.72
CA PRO A 53 8.14 -9.20 13.65
C PRO A 53 7.67 -8.40 12.41
N GLN A 54 7.41 -9.08 11.28
CA GLN A 54 6.93 -8.43 10.04
C GLN A 54 7.96 -7.54 9.32
N LEU A 55 9.23 -7.96 9.34
CA LEU A 55 10.36 -7.24 8.72
C LEU A 55 10.11 -6.91 7.24
N ALA A 56 9.65 -7.87 6.43
CA ALA A 56 9.37 -7.64 5.01
C ALA A 56 8.31 -6.55 4.78
N THR A 57 7.24 -6.59 5.57
CA THR A 57 6.11 -5.65 5.48
C THR A 57 6.51 -4.23 5.87
N SER A 58 7.37 -4.08 6.89
CA SER A 58 7.92 -2.78 7.28
C SER A 58 8.77 -2.13 6.17
N ALA A 59 9.65 -2.90 5.53
CA ALA A 59 10.50 -2.41 4.44
C ALA A 59 9.68 -2.06 3.19
N TYR A 60 8.66 -2.86 2.87
CA TYR A 60 7.74 -2.58 1.76
C TYR A 60 7.02 -1.22 1.94
N MET A 61 6.67 -0.87 3.18
CA MET A 61 5.95 0.37 3.47
C MET A 61 6.71 1.65 3.06
N VAL A 62 8.03 1.58 2.99
CA VAL A 62 8.90 2.69 2.56
C VAL A 62 8.61 3.09 1.11
N PHE A 63 8.50 2.11 0.22
CA PHE A 63 8.14 2.32 -1.18
C PHE A 63 6.74 2.92 -1.30
N PHE A 64 5.85 2.52 -0.40
CA PHE A 64 4.47 2.95 -0.43
C PHE A 64 4.28 4.42 0.00
N ILE A 65 4.95 4.84 1.07
CA ILE A 65 4.80 6.19 1.65
C ILE A 65 5.61 7.24 0.91
N SER A 66 6.79 6.90 0.40
CA SER A 66 7.64 7.87 -0.29
C SER A 66 6.96 8.37 -1.57
N LYS A 67 6.69 9.67 -1.67
CA LYS A 67 6.01 10.29 -2.84
C LYS A 67 6.91 11.27 -3.59
N GLU A 68 6.33 11.92 -4.59
CA GLU A 68 7.06 12.82 -5.47
C GLU A 68 7.53 14.09 -4.78
N THR A 69 6.82 14.53 -3.74
CA THR A 69 7.13 15.76 -2.99
C THR A 69 7.12 15.50 -1.48
N LYS A 70 7.80 16.36 -0.73
CA LYS A 70 7.77 16.34 0.74
C LYS A 70 6.34 16.44 1.27
N LEU A 71 5.58 17.41 0.78
CA LEU A 71 4.19 17.64 1.22
C LEU A 71 3.32 16.40 0.99
N LEU A 72 3.35 15.82 -0.21
CA LEU A 72 2.53 14.65 -0.52
C LEU A 72 2.97 13.43 0.31
N THR A 73 4.27 13.27 0.54
CA THR A 73 4.81 12.22 1.42
C THR A 73 4.32 12.40 2.85
N THR A 74 4.39 13.62 3.41
CA THR A 74 3.93 13.91 4.76
C THR A 74 2.43 13.70 4.92
N ILE A 75 1.60 14.19 3.99
CA ILE A 75 0.14 13.98 4.03
C ILE A 75 -0.18 12.48 3.92
N THR A 76 0.47 11.75 3.00
CA THR A 76 0.28 10.30 2.85
C THR A 76 0.76 9.55 4.09
N GLY A 77 1.85 9.98 4.73
CA GLY A 77 2.36 9.37 5.96
C GLY A 77 1.43 9.58 7.14
N VAL A 78 1.07 10.84 7.44
CA VAL A 78 0.14 11.17 8.53
C VAL A 78 -1.21 10.49 8.32
N GLY A 79 -1.81 10.64 7.13
CA GLY A 79 -3.04 9.96 6.77
C GLY A 79 -2.90 8.43 6.83
N GLY A 80 -1.73 7.91 6.47
CA GLY A 80 -1.40 6.49 6.49
C GLY A 80 -1.45 5.90 7.90
N VAL A 81 -0.97 6.62 8.92
CA VAL A 81 -1.05 6.17 10.32
C VAL A 81 -2.51 6.10 10.80
N PHE A 82 -3.33 7.10 10.46
CA PHE A 82 -4.77 7.07 10.78
C PHE A 82 -5.47 5.90 10.09
N VAL A 83 -5.25 5.73 8.79
CA VAL A 83 -5.85 4.65 8.00
C VAL A 83 -5.39 3.27 8.49
N LEU A 84 -4.10 3.12 8.81
CA LEU A 84 -3.55 1.91 9.38
C LEU A 84 -4.24 1.56 10.70
N THR A 85 -4.44 2.55 11.57
CA THR A 85 -5.14 2.36 12.85
C THR A 85 -6.58 1.91 12.65
N ILE A 86 -7.31 2.54 11.71
CA ILE A 86 -8.68 2.14 11.34
C ILE A 86 -8.68 0.73 10.74
N GLY A 87 -7.71 0.40 9.89
CA GLY A 87 -7.59 -0.92 9.26
C GLY A 87 -7.35 -2.03 10.28
N ILE A 88 -6.45 -1.82 11.24
CA ILE A 88 -6.18 -2.79 12.32
C ILE A 88 -7.40 -2.92 13.24
N ALA A 89 -8.05 -1.81 13.62
CA ALA A 89 -9.28 -1.86 14.41
C ALA A 89 -10.42 -2.59 13.68
N GLY A 90 -10.61 -2.31 12.38
CA GLY A 90 -11.59 -2.98 11.53
C GLY A 90 -11.29 -4.46 11.36
N THR A 91 -10.02 -4.84 11.23
CA THR A 91 -9.56 -6.23 11.20
C THR A 91 -9.91 -6.97 12.49
N LEU A 92 -9.60 -6.37 13.65
CA LEU A 92 -9.94 -6.94 14.95
C LEU A 92 -11.46 -7.08 15.13
N LEU A 93 -12.22 -6.08 14.67
CA LEU A 93 -13.69 -6.14 14.69
C LEU A 93 -14.22 -7.24 13.78
N LEU A 94 -13.69 -7.41 12.57
CA LEU A 94 -14.05 -8.52 11.69
C LEU A 94 -13.75 -9.86 12.37
N TYR A 95 -12.56 -10.04 12.93
CA TYR A 95 -12.19 -11.27 13.63
C TYR A 95 -13.09 -11.57 14.83
N LYS A 96 -13.58 -10.56 15.55
CA LYS A 96 -14.56 -10.77 16.61
C LYS A 96 -15.79 -11.57 16.14
N PHE A 97 -16.17 -11.44 14.87
CA PHE A 97 -17.32 -12.13 14.29
C PHE A 97 -16.96 -13.34 13.42
N THR A 98 -15.72 -13.43 12.94
CA THR A 98 -15.31 -14.44 11.95
C THR A 98 -14.24 -15.41 12.45
N TYR A 99 -13.71 -15.23 13.67
CA TYR A 99 -12.71 -16.14 14.22
C TYR A 99 -13.27 -17.56 14.37
N GLY A 100 -12.56 -18.55 13.82
CA GLY A 100 -13.04 -19.95 13.75
C GLY A 100 -14.10 -20.22 12.67
N HIS A 101 -14.49 -19.21 11.89
CA HIS A 101 -15.50 -19.29 10.84
C HIS A 101 -14.94 -18.81 9.48
N PRO A 102 -14.10 -19.63 8.80
CA PRO A 102 -13.55 -19.32 7.47
C PRO A 102 -14.60 -18.82 6.49
N GLU A 103 -15.78 -19.45 6.52
CA GLU A 103 -16.90 -19.21 5.63
C GLU A 103 -17.45 -17.78 5.71
N LEU A 104 -17.30 -17.12 6.87
CA LEU A 104 -17.66 -15.71 7.06
C LEU A 104 -16.47 -14.78 6.81
N ARG A 105 -15.26 -15.26 7.12
CA ARG A 105 -14.03 -14.48 6.97
C ARG A 105 -13.67 -14.20 5.52
N VAL A 106 -13.76 -15.21 4.65
CA VAL A 106 -13.38 -15.08 3.23
C VAL A 106 -14.24 -14.05 2.49
N PRO A 107 -15.59 -14.05 2.63
CA PRO A 107 -16.43 -12.96 2.11
C PRO A 107 -16.09 -11.60 2.74
N GLY A 108 -15.84 -11.55 4.05
CA GLY A 108 -15.44 -10.31 4.74
C GLY A 108 -14.13 -9.73 4.18
N MET A 109 -13.14 -10.59 3.90
CA MET A 109 -11.89 -10.23 3.25
C MET A 109 -12.12 -9.70 1.83
N ALA A 110 -12.97 -10.36 1.03
CA ALA A 110 -13.31 -9.92 -0.32
C ALA A 110 -13.98 -8.54 -0.31
N ILE A 111 -14.91 -8.30 0.62
CA ILE A 111 -15.58 -7.00 0.79
C ILE A 111 -14.56 -5.92 1.19
N ALA A 112 -13.69 -6.21 2.15
CA ALA A 112 -12.66 -5.26 2.58
C ALA A 112 -11.67 -4.91 1.46
N LEU A 113 -11.24 -5.91 0.68
CA LEU A 113 -10.43 -5.72 -0.53
C LEU A 113 -11.14 -4.84 -1.53
N PHE A 114 -12.39 -5.15 -1.87
CA PHE A 114 -13.19 -4.37 -2.81
C PHE A 114 -13.31 -2.91 -2.34
N LEU A 115 -13.67 -2.69 -1.08
CA LEU A 115 -13.81 -1.34 -0.53
C LEU A 115 -12.48 -0.58 -0.55
N GLY A 116 -11.37 -1.20 -0.18
CA GLY A 116 -10.06 -0.56 -0.23
C GLY A 116 -9.62 -0.25 -1.66
N MET A 117 -9.84 -1.16 -2.61
CA MET A 117 -9.52 -0.93 -4.02
C MET A 117 -10.42 0.14 -4.62
N TRP A 118 -11.71 0.18 -4.27
CA TRP A 118 -12.62 1.23 -4.70
C TRP A 118 -12.21 2.59 -4.11
N LEU A 119 -11.93 2.66 -2.81
CA LEU A 119 -11.40 3.86 -2.14
C LEU A 119 -10.10 4.34 -2.77
N SER A 120 -9.24 3.42 -3.23
CA SER A 120 -7.99 3.79 -3.91
C SER A 120 -8.20 4.55 -5.23
N ARG A 121 -9.39 4.44 -5.81
CA ARG A 121 -9.78 5.12 -7.05
C ARG A 121 -10.58 6.38 -6.80
N VAL A 122 -11.39 6.42 -5.74
CA VAL A 122 -12.26 7.57 -5.46
C VAL A 122 -11.65 8.62 -4.54
N LEU A 123 -10.64 8.27 -3.73
CA LEU A 123 -9.91 9.23 -2.91
C LEU A 123 -8.88 10.00 -3.73
N VAL A 124 -8.74 11.30 -3.46
CA VAL A 124 -7.69 12.14 -4.07
C VAL A 124 -6.28 11.61 -3.73
N ILE A 125 -6.13 11.05 -2.53
CA ILE A 125 -4.92 10.35 -2.10
C ILE A 125 -5.19 8.85 -2.16
N GLY A 126 -5.33 8.32 -3.38
CA GLY A 126 -5.61 6.91 -3.67
C GLY A 126 -4.77 5.89 -2.87
N PRO A 127 -3.46 6.12 -2.62
CA PRO A 127 -2.67 5.23 -1.77
C PRO A 127 -3.27 4.97 -0.38
N LEU A 128 -3.99 5.92 0.22
CA LEU A 128 -4.64 5.69 1.52
C LEU A 128 -5.76 4.65 1.43
N GLY A 129 -6.57 4.69 0.36
CA GLY A 129 -7.61 3.66 0.15
C GLY A 129 -7.01 2.27 -0.08
N PHE A 130 -5.94 2.20 -0.87
CA PHE A 130 -5.21 0.95 -1.09
C PHE A 130 -4.64 0.40 0.23
N LEU A 131 -4.01 1.23 1.05
CA LEU A 131 -3.42 0.82 2.32
C LEU A 131 -4.47 0.19 3.25
N LEU A 132 -5.66 0.79 3.33
CA LEU A 132 -6.76 0.26 4.13
C LEU A 132 -7.13 -1.16 3.68
N GLY A 133 -7.39 -1.34 2.38
CA GLY A 133 -7.76 -2.64 1.82
C GLY A 133 -6.67 -3.69 1.99
N PHE A 134 -5.42 -3.30 1.70
CA PHE A 134 -4.26 -4.17 1.81
C PHE A 134 -4.05 -4.66 3.25
N VAL A 135 -4.04 -3.75 4.24
CA VAL A 135 -3.84 -4.10 5.65
C VAL A 135 -4.94 -5.05 6.12
N VAL A 136 -6.20 -4.74 5.84
CA VAL A 136 -7.31 -5.60 6.28
C VAL A 136 -7.21 -6.97 5.61
N ALA A 137 -6.99 -7.02 4.30
CA ALA A 137 -6.96 -8.27 3.56
C ALA A 137 -5.81 -9.19 3.95
N VAL A 138 -4.58 -8.66 3.98
CA VAL A 138 -3.41 -9.42 4.43
C VAL A 138 -3.59 -9.88 5.86
N SER A 139 -4.14 -9.02 6.71
CA SER A 139 -4.41 -9.39 8.09
C SER A 139 -5.45 -10.50 8.19
N GLN A 140 -6.50 -10.53 7.35
CA GLN A 140 -7.52 -11.59 7.37
C GLN A 140 -6.97 -12.97 6.96
N SER A 141 -5.95 -13.01 6.10
CA SER A 141 -5.36 -14.27 5.60
C SER A 141 -4.71 -15.13 6.69
N VAL A 142 -4.22 -14.53 7.79
CA VAL A 142 -3.44 -15.27 8.81
C VAL A 142 -4.29 -15.90 9.92
N GLY A 143 -5.60 -15.74 9.89
CA GLY A 143 -6.42 -16.02 11.07
C GLY A 143 -6.61 -17.51 11.40
N GLU A 144 -6.43 -18.42 10.44
CA GLU A 144 -6.51 -19.88 10.67
C GLU A 144 -5.17 -20.47 11.10
N ALA A 145 -4.07 -19.87 10.62
CA ALA A 145 -2.72 -20.24 11.03
C ALA A 145 -2.39 -19.76 12.46
N ALA A 146 -3.20 -18.88 13.04
CA ALA A 146 -2.98 -18.35 14.38
C ALA A 146 -3.28 -19.42 15.46
N PRO A 147 -2.31 -19.81 16.30
CA PRO A 147 -2.53 -20.85 17.32
C PRO A 147 -3.52 -20.44 18.41
N SER A 148 -3.68 -19.13 18.65
CA SER A 148 -4.64 -18.61 19.63
C SER A 148 -5.11 -17.19 19.25
N PRO A 149 -6.29 -16.75 19.75
CA PRO A 149 -6.77 -15.38 19.56
C PRO A 149 -5.81 -14.33 20.13
N GLU A 150 -5.20 -14.59 21.28
CA GLU A 150 -4.25 -13.68 21.92
C GLU A 150 -3.00 -13.51 21.04
N TYR A 151 -2.51 -14.61 20.44
CA TYR A 151 -1.41 -14.55 19.49
C TYR A 151 -1.79 -13.72 18.25
N LEU A 152 -2.98 -13.94 17.69
CA LEU A 152 -3.48 -13.17 16.55
C LEU A 152 -3.53 -11.67 16.86
N VAL A 153 -4.15 -11.28 17.98
CA VAL A 153 -4.23 -9.87 18.41
C VAL A 153 -2.83 -9.28 18.56
N ARG A 154 -1.91 -10.00 19.22
CA ARG A 154 -0.53 -9.54 19.39
C ARG A 154 0.17 -9.33 18.05
N GLN A 155 -0.03 -10.21 17.08
CA GLN A 155 0.57 -10.06 15.76
C GLN A 155 -0.01 -8.89 14.96
N LEU A 156 -1.31 -8.62 15.08
CA LEU A 156 -1.93 -7.44 14.47
C LEU A 156 -1.43 -6.14 15.08
N LEU A 157 -1.23 -6.10 16.41
CA LEU A 157 -0.64 -4.95 17.08
C LEU A 157 0.82 -4.74 16.69
N TRP A 158 1.59 -5.82 16.53
CA TRP A 158 2.95 -5.72 16.01
C TRP A 158 2.99 -5.23 14.55
N LEU A 159 2.06 -5.68 13.71
CA LEU A 159 1.94 -5.18 12.35
C LEU A 159 1.67 -3.66 12.34
N TRP A 160 0.82 -3.18 13.25
CA TRP A 160 0.59 -1.74 13.44
C TRP A 160 1.90 -1.01 13.80
N VAL A 161 2.67 -1.53 14.77
CA VAL A 161 3.95 -0.93 15.18
C VAL A 161 4.94 -0.91 14.01
N ALA A 162 5.08 -2.04 13.31
CA ALA A 162 6.00 -2.22 12.19
C ALA A 162 5.75 -1.23 11.06
N LEU A 163 4.48 -1.08 10.67
CA LEU A 163 4.09 -0.16 9.62
C LEU A 163 4.17 1.30 10.08
N THR A 164 3.84 1.60 11.34
CA THR A 164 3.87 2.97 11.87
C THR A 164 5.28 3.54 11.90
N TYR A 165 6.27 2.81 12.42
CA TYR A 165 7.63 3.33 12.42
C TYR A 165 8.18 3.43 10.99
N ALA A 166 7.84 2.50 10.10
CA ALA A 166 8.28 2.55 8.70
C ALA A 166 7.75 3.79 7.99
N ILE A 167 6.49 4.16 8.24
CA ILE A 167 5.91 5.42 7.80
C ILE A 167 6.71 6.61 8.36
N ALA A 168 6.98 6.62 9.67
CA ALA A 168 7.70 7.71 10.33
C ALA A 168 9.13 7.90 9.78
N VAL A 169 9.88 6.81 9.63
CA VAL A 169 11.22 6.81 9.02
C VAL A 169 11.16 7.35 7.60
N THR A 170 10.20 6.90 6.79
CA THR A 170 10.06 7.34 5.40
C THR A 170 9.76 8.83 5.30
N VAL A 171 8.85 9.33 6.14
CA VAL A 171 8.54 10.77 6.20
C VAL A 171 9.77 11.56 6.63
N ALA A 172 10.48 11.12 7.67
CA ALA A 172 11.68 11.79 8.15
C ALA A 172 12.76 11.87 7.06
N LEU A 173 13.07 10.77 6.39
CA LEU A 173 14.08 10.74 5.34
C LEU A 173 13.69 11.62 4.14
N ASN A 174 12.42 11.60 3.72
CA ASN A 174 11.96 12.48 2.63
C ASN A 174 12.03 13.95 3.04
N LEU A 175 11.68 14.30 4.27
CA LEU A 175 11.79 15.68 4.74
C LEU A 175 13.24 16.17 4.79
N LEU A 176 14.18 15.30 5.19
CA LEU A 176 15.60 15.62 5.32
C LEU A 176 16.33 15.67 3.97
N PHE A 177 16.07 14.72 3.08
CA PHE A 177 16.93 14.48 1.92
C PHE A 177 16.26 14.74 0.56
N LEU A 178 14.93 14.77 0.48
CA LEU A 178 14.28 15.10 -0.79
C LEU A 178 14.50 16.59 -1.08
N PRO A 179 14.90 17.00 -2.30
CA PRO A 179 14.99 18.40 -2.64
C PRO A 179 13.62 19.06 -2.62
N ASP A 180 13.56 20.33 -2.22
CA ASP A 180 12.32 21.10 -2.35
C ASP A 180 12.02 21.29 -3.83
N THR A 181 10.82 20.90 -4.26
CA THR A 181 10.34 21.26 -5.59
C THR A 181 10.27 22.78 -5.67
N PRO A 182 10.91 23.42 -6.68
CA PRO A 182 10.83 24.86 -6.82
C PRO A 182 9.35 25.27 -6.87
N LYS A 183 9.00 26.27 -6.07
CA LYS A 183 7.66 26.87 -6.10
C LYS A 183 7.51 27.58 -7.44
N SER A 184 7.18 26.86 -8.51
CA SER A 184 6.59 27.54 -9.68
C SER A 184 5.34 28.23 -9.15
N GLY A 185 5.19 29.52 -9.47
CA GLY A 185 4.15 30.39 -8.94
C GLY A 185 2.72 30.04 -9.39
N GLU A 186 2.41 28.77 -9.59
CA GLU A 186 1.06 28.32 -9.85
C GLU A 186 0.36 28.07 -8.52
N HIS A 187 -0.68 28.86 -8.31
CA HIS A 187 -1.68 28.71 -7.28
C HIS A 187 -2.45 27.39 -7.49
N ARG A 188 -1.79 26.23 -7.34
CA ARG A 188 -2.45 24.92 -7.32
C ARG A 188 -3.39 24.95 -6.12
N SER A 189 -4.68 25.12 -6.39
CA SER A 189 -5.71 25.14 -5.36
C SER A 189 -5.54 23.86 -4.53
N LYS A 190 -5.43 24.02 -3.20
CA LYS A 190 -5.52 22.86 -2.30
C LYS A 190 -6.78 22.09 -2.71
N PRO A 191 -6.71 20.76 -2.91
CA PRO A 191 -7.91 19.99 -3.22
C PRO A 191 -8.92 20.23 -2.10
N LYS A 192 -10.05 20.87 -2.44
CA LYS A 192 -11.11 21.21 -1.48
C LYS A 192 -11.93 19.99 -1.05
N SER A 193 -11.70 18.84 -1.69
CA SER A 193 -12.47 17.60 -1.52
C SER A 193 -11.54 16.43 -1.23
N LEU A 194 -12.02 15.49 -0.41
CA LEU A 194 -11.38 14.19 -0.16
C LEU A 194 -11.57 13.21 -1.33
N PHE A 195 -12.66 13.38 -2.09
CA PHE A 195 -13.02 12.53 -3.22
C PHE A 195 -12.73 13.20 -4.56
N VAL A 196 -12.42 12.39 -5.57
CA VAL A 196 -12.36 12.82 -6.97
C VAL A 196 -13.75 13.24 -7.47
N PRO A 197 -13.85 14.16 -8.45
CA PRO A 197 -15.14 14.73 -8.86
C PRO A 197 -16.16 13.72 -9.39
N ASP A 198 -15.69 12.62 -9.98
CA ASP A 198 -16.50 11.57 -10.59
C ASP A 198 -16.63 10.30 -9.73
N ALA A 199 -16.26 10.38 -8.45
CA ALA A 199 -16.18 9.24 -7.52
C ALA A 199 -17.39 8.30 -7.54
N PHE A 200 -18.60 8.85 -7.66
CA PHE A 200 -19.87 8.11 -7.62
C PHE A 200 -20.61 8.04 -8.95
N THR A 201 -20.09 8.67 -10.00
CA THR A 201 -20.72 8.72 -11.33
C THR A 201 -19.99 7.84 -12.34
N ASN A 202 -18.70 7.57 -12.13
CA ASN A 202 -17.89 6.79 -13.05
C ASN A 202 -17.87 5.29 -12.67
N PRO A 203 -18.49 4.40 -13.48
CA PRO A 203 -18.51 2.97 -13.19
C PRO A 203 -17.13 2.31 -13.31
N ALA A 204 -16.15 2.97 -13.94
CA ALA A 204 -14.79 2.44 -14.06
C ALA A 204 -14.13 2.18 -12.70
N HIS A 205 -14.46 2.95 -11.66
CA HIS A 205 -13.95 2.73 -10.31
C HIS A 205 -14.42 1.39 -9.72
N VAL A 206 -15.69 1.06 -9.92
CA VAL A 206 -16.28 -0.21 -9.47
C VAL A 206 -15.73 -1.37 -10.29
N HIS A 207 -15.65 -1.23 -11.60
CA HIS A 207 -15.08 -2.26 -12.47
C HIS A 207 -13.62 -2.55 -12.13
N PHE A 208 -12.83 -1.53 -11.84
CA PHE A 208 -11.45 -1.70 -11.38
C PHE A 208 -11.41 -2.49 -10.06
N ALA A 209 -12.17 -2.05 -9.06
CA ALA A 209 -12.19 -2.69 -7.75
C ALA A 209 -12.63 -4.16 -7.84
N LEU A 210 -13.66 -4.47 -8.64
CA LEU A 210 -14.09 -5.86 -8.89
C LEU A 210 -12.98 -6.69 -9.53
N LYS A 211 -12.35 -6.20 -10.61
CA LYS A 211 -11.27 -6.93 -11.31
C LYS A 211 -10.12 -7.27 -10.37
N VAL A 212 -9.66 -6.29 -9.59
CA VAL A 212 -8.55 -6.49 -8.64
C VAL A 212 -8.97 -7.42 -7.51
N THR A 213 -10.20 -7.29 -6.99
CA THR A 213 -10.71 -8.18 -5.92
C THR A 213 -10.80 -9.62 -6.42
N PHE A 214 -11.37 -9.86 -7.60
CA PHE A 214 -11.43 -11.21 -8.16
C PHE A 214 -10.04 -11.80 -8.40
N ALA A 215 -9.10 -11.02 -8.93
CA ALA A 215 -7.72 -11.48 -9.11
C ALA A 215 -7.06 -11.84 -7.77
N ALA A 216 -7.18 -10.98 -6.76
CA ALA A 216 -6.61 -11.21 -5.44
C ALA A 216 -7.25 -12.42 -4.74
N MET A 217 -8.58 -12.54 -4.77
CA MET A 217 -9.30 -13.67 -4.19
C MET A 217 -8.98 -14.98 -4.92
N PHE A 218 -8.82 -14.93 -6.24
CA PHE A 218 -8.36 -16.09 -7.02
C PHE A 218 -6.96 -16.53 -6.58
N CYS A 219 -6.01 -15.60 -6.49
CA CYS A 219 -4.66 -15.90 -6.00
C CYS A 219 -4.70 -16.49 -4.58
N TYR A 220 -5.48 -15.91 -3.67
CA TYR A 220 -5.65 -16.42 -2.30
C TYR A 220 -6.20 -17.86 -2.30
N ILE A 221 -7.29 -18.11 -3.01
CA ILE A 221 -7.92 -19.44 -3.07
C ILE A 221 -6.96 -20.47 -3.66
N VAL A 222 -6.25 -20.13 -4.74
CA VAL A 222 -5.26 -21.04 -5.35
C VAL A 222 -4.11 -21.31 -4.40
N TYR A 223 -3.61 -20.30 -3.70
CA TYR A 223 -2.53 -20.43 -2.73
C TYR A 223 -2.91 -21.39 -1.59
N GLU A 224 -4.10 -21.22 -1.02
CA GLU A 224 -4.63 -22.10 0.03
C GLU A 224 -4.96 -23.51 -0.50
N ALA A 225 -5.56 -23.62 -1.70
CA ALA A 225 -5.94 -24.90 -2.27
C ALA A 225 -4.76 -25.81 -2.62
N ILE A 226 -3.59 -25.23 -2.88
CA ILE A 226 -2.34 -25.98 -3.16
C ILE A 226 -1.61 -26.34 -1.85
N ASP A 227 -2.09 -25.86 -0.70
CA ASP A 227 -1.43 -26.00 0.61
C ASP A 227 0.03 -25.49 0.58
N TRP A 228 0.25 -24.40 -0.15
CA TRP A 228 1.59 -23.84 -0.34
C TRP A 228 2.21 -23.38 0.98
N SER A 229 1.39 -23.08 1.99
CA SER A 229 1.84 -22.66 3.32
C SER A 229 2.71 -23.71 4.04
N GLY A 230 2.55 -25.00 3.72
CA GLY A 230 3.35 -26.10 4.28
C GLY A 230 4.75 -26.26 3.68
N ILE A 231 5.15 -25.45 2.71
CA ILE A 231 6.45 -25.57 2.01
C ILE A 231 7.56 -24.70 2.67
N HIS A 232 7.23 -23.86 3.65
CA HIS A 232 8.16 -22.91 4.29
C HIS A 232 8.49 -23.23 5.74
#